data_AF-A0AAU2CN04-F1
#
_entry.id   AF-A0AAU2CN04-F1
#
_cell.length_a   1.000
_cell.length_b   1.000
_cell.length_c   1.000
_cell.angle_alpha   90.00
_cell.angle_beta   90.00
_cell.angle_gamma   90.00
#
_symmetry.space_group_name_H-M   'P 1'
#
loop_
_entity.id
_entity.type
_entity.pdbx_description
1 polymer ?
#
loop_
_entity_poly.entity_id
_entity_poly.type
_entity_poly.pdbx_seq_one_letter_code
_entity_poly.pdbx_strand_id
1 'polypeptide(L)'
;MSSPKVQATAIVSMLTTALGAAPSQDESDERFRVEAEVPVSLGESARLDLLDFLFNTADRFGHSVRKDGTSVIWAEVDRQGEL
;
A
#
# COMPACT_ATOMS: atom_id res chain seq x y z
N MET A 1 10.89 -9.23 -13.24
CA MET A 1 10.39 -8.75 -11.94
C MET A 1 10.87 -7.32 -11.78
N SER A 2 9.98 -6.37 -11.50
CA SER A 2 10.37 -4.98 -11.22
C SER A 2 11.16 -4.94 -9.91
N SER A 3 12.07 -3.98 -9.73
CA SER A 3 12.78 -3.88 -8.45
C SER A 3 11.81 -3.59 -7.30
N PRO A 4 12.12 -4.03 -6.06
CA PRO A 4 11.30 -3.75 -4.88
C PRO A 4 10.94 -2.26 -4.73
N LYS A 5 11.89 -1.37 -5.05
CA LYS A 5 11.68 0.08 -5.05
C LYS A 5 10.66 0.55 -6.09
N VAL A 6 10.63 -0.06 -7.28
CA VAL A 6 9.65 0.25 -8.32
C VAL A 6 8.26 -0.22 -7.89
N GLN A 7 8.14 -1.40 -7.30
CA GLN A 7 6.86 -1.89 -6.74
C GLN A 7 6.35 -0.97 -5.63
N ALA A 8 7.21 -0.59 -4.66
CA ALA A 8 6.85 0.35 -3.61
C ALA A 8 6.38 1.71 -4.17
N THR A 9 7.08 2.24 -5.19
CA THR A 9 6.68 3.48 -5.87
C THR A 9 5.31 3.35 -6.57
N ALA A 10 5.05 2.19 -7.18
CA ALA A 10 3.76 1.91 -7.82
C ALA A 10 2.63 1.85 -6.78
N ILE A 11 2.87 1.25 -5.61
CA ILE A 11 1.93 1.22 -4.49
C ILE A 11 1.65 2.63 -3.96
N VAL A 12 2.66 3.47 -3.78
CA VAL A 12 2.47 4.88 -3.39
C VAL A 12 1.56 5.60 -4.39
N SER A 13 1.82 5.42 -5.68
CA SER A 13 1.03 6.06 -6.74
C SER A 13 -0.42 5.57 -6.71
N MET A 14 -0.64 4.26 -6.59
CA MET A 14 -1.98 3.67 -6.52
C MET A 14 -2.76 4.17 -5.29
N LEU A 15 -2.15 4.15 -4.10
CA LEU A 15 -2.83 4.61 -2.88
C LEU A 15 -3.16 6.11 -2.95
N THR A 16 -2.27 6.92 -3.51
CA THR A 16 -2.52 8.36 -3.74
C THR A 16 -3.75 8.56 -4.63
N THR A 17 -3.84 7.83 -5.75
CA THR A 17 -4.94 7.95 -6.70
C THR A 17 -6.26 7.39 -6.14
N ALA A 18 -6.23 6.20 -5.53
CA ALA A 18 -7.43 5.50 -5.08
C ALA A 18 -8.03 6.12 -3.81
N LEU A 19 -7.19 6.60 -2.89
CA LEU A 19 -7.63 7.08 -1.58
C LEU A 19 -7.67 8.61 -1.49
N GLY A 20 -7.03 9.33 -2.42
CA GLY A 20 -6.92 10.79 -2.38
C GLY A 20 -6.12 11.32 -1.18
N ALA A 21 -5.40 10.44 -0.48
CA ALA A 21 -4.57 10.74 0.67
C ALA A 21 -3.09 10.52 0.34
N ALA A 22 -2.21 11.33 0.92
CA ALA A 22 -0.77 11.14 0.79
C ALA A 22 -0.33 9.91 1.62
N PRO A 23 0.20 8.85 1.00
CA PRO A 23 0.66 7.69 1.74
C PRO A 23 1.93 8.02 2.53
N SER A 24 2.07 7.42 3.71
CA SER A 24 3.33 7.37 4.42
C SER A 24 4.13 6.15 3.96
N GLN A 25 5.44 6.32 3.80
CA GLN A 25 6.37 5.25 3.48
C GLN A 25 7.39 5.09 4.61
N ASP A 26 7.50 3.86 5.10
CA ASP A 26 8.54 3.43 6.02
C ASP A 26 9.49 2.48 5.27
N GLU A 27 10.78 2.72 5.40
CA GLU A 27 11.81 1.98 4.70
C GLU A 27 12.79 1.39 5.72
N SER A 28 13.00 0.08 5.64
CA SER A 28 13.94 -0.68 6.45
C SER A 28 14.84 -1.52 5.55
N ASP A 29 15.91 -2.10 6.11
CA ASP A 29 16.83 -2.97 5.36
C ASP A 29 16.13 -4.21 4.76
N GLU A 30 15.00 -4.63 5.33
CA GLU A 30 14.29 -5.85 4.92
C GLU A 30 13.15 -5.57 3.94
N ARG A 31 12.52 -4.39 4.03
CA ARG A 31 11.28 -4.10 3.29
C ARG A 31 10.98 -2.61 3.14
N PHE A 32 10.12 -2.32 2.16
CA PHE A 32 9.35 -1.09 2.05
C PHE A 32 7.94 -1.33 2.59
N ARG A 33 7.43 -0.42 3.43
CA ARG A 33 6.05 -0.43 3.90
C ARG A 33 5.38 0.88 3.54
N VAL A 34 4.25 0.80 2.86
CA VAL A 34 3.44 1.95 2.45
C VAL A 34 2.08 1.86 3.14
N GLU A 35 1.63 2.95 3.74
CA GLU A 35 0.32 3.04 4.41
C GLU A 35 -0.43 4.30 3.99
N ALA A 36 -1.76 4.21 3.91
CA ALA A 36 -2.61 5.36 3.65
C ALA A 36 -3.98 5.21 4.33
N GLU A 37 -4.54 6.34 4.75
CA GLU A 37 -5.88 6.38 5.34
C GLU A 37 -6.95 6.07 4.28
N VAL A 38 -7.94 5.27 4.69
CA VAL A 38 -9.06 4.92 3.84
C VAL A 38 -10.18 5.93 4.07
N PRO A 39 -10.57 6.71 3.05
CA PRO A 39 -11.67 7.64 3.20
C PRO A 39 -13.00 6.88 3.35
N VAL A 40 -13.90 7.41 4.18
CA VAL A 40 -15.24 6.84 4.40
C VAL A 40 -16.07 6.77 3.11
N SER A 41 -15.72 7.57 2.10
CA SER A 41 -16.38 7.64 0.80
C SER A 41 -15.77 6.72 -0.26
N LEU A 42 -14.83 5.82 0.10
CA LEU A 42 -14.24 4.91 -0.88
C LEU A 42 -15.31 3.99 -1.46
N GLY A 43 -15.59 4.15 -2.76
CA GLY A 43 -16.55 3.31 -3.47
C GLY A 43 -16.09 1.86 -3.60
N GLU A 44 -17.04 0.94 -3.76
CA GLU A 44 -16.75 -0.49 -3.85
C GLU A 44 -15.83 -0.85 -5.02
N SER A 45 -16.06 -0.26 -6.21
CA SER A 45 -15.22 -0.51 -7.39
C SER A 45 -13.77 -0.08 -7.14
N ALA A 46 -13.54 1.12 -6.62
CA ALA A 46 -12.20 1.60 -6.30
C ALA A 46 -11.52 0.73 -5.22
N ARG A 47 -12.29 0.21 -4.26
CA ARG A 47 -11.79 -0.75 -3.27
C ARG A 47 -11.36 -2.06 -3.91
N LEU A 48 -12.15 -2.63 -4.83
CA LEU A 48 -11.82 -3.87 -5.51
C LEU A 48 -10.58 -3.71 -6.41
N ASP A 49 -10.51 -2.62 -7.17
CA ASP A 49 -9.35 -2.31 -8.02
C ASP A 49 -8.07 -2.15 -7.19
N LEU A 50 -8.17 -1.50 -6.04
CA LEU A 50 -7.05 -1.37 -5.11
C LEU A 50 -6.60 -2.74 -4.56
N LEU A 51 -7.54 -3.60 -4.16
CA LEU A 51 -7.21 -4.92 -3.64
C LEU A 51 -6.58 -5.83 -4.69
N ASP A 52 -7.09 -5.81 -5.93
CA ASP A 52 -6.51 -6.54 -7.05
C ASP A 52 -5.08 -6.05 -7.35
N PHE A 53 -4.88 -4.73 -7.37
CA PHE A 53 -3.55 -4.16 -7.56
C PHE A 53 -2.57 -4.59 -6.47
N LEU A 54 -2.98 -4.51 -5.20
CA LEU A 54 -2.14 -4.90 -4.06
C LEU A 54 -1.81 -6.39 -4.09
N PHE A 55 -2.76 -7.24 -4.44
CA PHE A 55 -2.55 -8.68 -4.58
C PHE A 55 -1.48 -9.03 -5.62
N ASN A 56 -1.38 -8.26 -6.70
CA ASN A 56 -0.41 -8.49 -7.78
C ASN A 56 0.94 -7.78 -7.57
N THR A 57 1.04 -6.85 -6.63
CA THR A 57 2.21 -5.95 -6.51
C THR A 57 2.95 -6.08 -5.18
N ALA A 58 2.24 -6.33 -4.09
CA ALA A 58 2.80 -6.39 -2.74
C ALA A 58 3.05 -7.84 -2.31
N ASP A 59 4.09 -8.06 -1.51
CA ASP A 59 4.33 -9.37 -0.89
C ASP A 59 3.35 -9.61 0.26
N ARG A 60 2.97 -8.53 0.96
CA ARG A 60 1.99 -8.55 2.04
C ARG A 60 1.17 -7.28 2.00
N PHE A 61 -0.12 -7.37 2.29
CA PHE A 61 -0.98 -6.21 2.43
C PHE A 61 -2.11 -6.49 3.42
N GLY A 62 -2.75 -5.43 3.90
CA GLY A 62 -3.85 -5.57 4.81
C GLY A 62 -4.52 -4.26 5.15
N HIS A 63 -5.41 -4.36 6.12
CA HIS A 63 -6.22 -3.28 6.62
C HIS A 63 -6.18 -3.30 8.15
N SER A 64 -6.05 -2.11 8.74
CA SER A 64 -6.00 -1.93 10.19
C SER A 64 -6.86 -0.74 10.58
N VAL A 65 -7.48 -0.82 11.76
CA VAL A 65 -8.15 0.32 12.39
C VAL A 65 -7.29 0.79 13.56
N ARG A 66 -6.84 2.04 13.51
CA ARG A 66 -6.06 2.68 14.56
C ARG A 66 -6.92 2.96 15.80
N LYS A 67 -6.29 3.27 16.93
CA LYS A 67 -6.99 3.49 18.23
C LYS A 67 -7.96 4.67 18.20
N ASP A 68 -7.72 5.64 17.34
CA ASP A 68 -8.57 6.81 17.09
C ASP A 68 -9.73 6.50 16.12
N GLY A 69 -9.86 5.26 15.65
CA GLY A 69 -10.87 4.84 14.67
C GLY A 69 -10.43 5.05 13.22
N THR A 70 -9.23 5.58 12.96
CA THR A 70 -8.74 5.81 11.60
C THR A 70 -8.48 4.48 10.90
N SER A 71 -9.16 4.29 9.77
CA SER A 71 -9.03 3.12 8.91
C SER A 71 -7.83 3.29 7.98
N VAL A 72 -6.94 2.31 7.92
CA VAL A 72 -5.69 2.37 7.14
C VAL A 72 -5.50 1.12 6.32
N ILE A 73 -5.18 1.27 5.04
CA ILE A 73 -4.64 0.19 4.21
C ILE A 73 -3.12 0.29 4.23
N TRP A 74 -2.47 -0.87 4.30
CA TRP A 74 -1.03 -0.98 4.26
C TRP A 74 -0.58 -2.07 3.30
N ALA A 75 0.60 -1.91 2.73
CA ALA A 75 1.24 -2.87 1.85
C ALA A 75 2.75 -2.88 2.09
N GLU A 76 3.36 -4.04 1.94
CA GLU A 76 4.78 -4.27 2.12
C GLU A 76 5.37 -4.97 0.90
N VAL A 77 6.60 -4.57 0.56
CA VAL A 77 7.42 -5.18 -0.47
C VAL A 77 8.76 -5.54 0.15
N ASP A 78 9.15 -6.79 0.07
CA ASP A 78 10.44 -7.29 0.54
C ASP A 78 11.57 -6.82 -0.37
N ARG A 79 12.74 -6.54 0.22
CA ARG A 79 13.95 -6.26 -0.55
C ARG A 79 14.60 -7.51 -1.16
N GLN A 80 14.02 -8.69 -0.96
CA GLN A 80 14.66 -9.95 -1.37
C GLN A 80 14.98 -9.97 -2.87
N GLY A 81 16.27 -10.04 -3.19
CA GLY A 81 16.80 -10.01 -4.56
C GLY A 81 18.02 -9.10 -4.76
N GLU A 82 18.42 -8.29 -3.76
CA GLU A 82 19.66 -7.49 -3.79
C GLU A 82 20.81 -8.15 -2.99
N LEU A 83 21.07 -9.45 -3.23
CA LEU A 83 22.30 -10.13 -2.81
C LEU A 83 23.26 -10.28 -3.98
#